data_AF-Q71IA6-F1
#
_entry.id   AF-Q71IA6-F1
#
_cell.length_a   1.000
_cell.length_b   1.000
_cell.length_c   1.000
_cell.angle_alpha   90.00
_cell.angle_beta   90.00
_cell.angle_gamma   90.00
#
_symmetry.space_group_name_H-M   'P 1'
#
loop_
_entity.id
_entity.type
_entity.pdbx_description
1 polymer ?
#
loop_
_entity_poly.entity_id
_entity_poly.type
_entity_poly.pdbx_seq_one_letter_code
_entity_poly.pdbx_strand_id
1 'polypeptide(L)'
;EDGDLEVMKEGKVDMYTFSYYMSNMVTTHDVGEKAKGNFAAGAKNPYLEYSEWGWSTDPDGLQLYLEKMYDRYGIPMMVVENGLG
;
A
#
# COMPACT_ATOMS: atom_id res chain seq x y z
N GLU A 1 11.38 -3.57 26.43
CA GLU A 1 11.53 -3.75 27.89
C GLU A 1 10.67 -4.91 28.33
N ASP A 2 10.82 -5.38 29.57
CA ASP A 2 9.93 -6.41 30.11
C ASP A 2 8.50 -5.85 30.17
N GLY A 3 7.54 -6.56 29.56
CA GLY A 3 6.13 -6.18 29.52
C GLY A 3 5.64 -5.56 28.20
N ASP A 4 6.52 -5.11 27.30
CA ASP A 4 6.13 -4.46 26.03
C ASP A 4 5.18 -5.32 25.18
N LEU A 5 5.43 -6.64 25.13
CA LEU A 5 4.64 -7.55 24.32
C LEU A 5 3.20 -7.71 24.82
N GLU A 6 2.99 -7.70 26.14
CA GLU A 6 1.63 -7.77 26.71
C GLU A 6 0.88 -6.46 26.48
N VAL A 7 1.55 -5.32 26.66
CA VAL A 7 0.96 -4.00 26.36
C VAL A 7 0.53 -3.90 24.90
N MET A 8 1.36 -4.34 23.94
CA MET A 8 1.00 -4.36 22.52
C MET A 8 -0.17 -5.30 22.20
N LYS A 9 -0.25 -6.44 22.91
CA LYS A 9 -1.31 -7.42 22.72
C LYS A 9 -2.66 -6.93 23.27
N GLU A 10 -2.65 -6.16 24.35
CA GLU A 10 -3.83 -5.55 24.94
C GLU A 10 -4.28 -4.29 24.18
N GLY A 11 -3.33 -3.49 23.65
CA GLY A 11 -3.58 -2.24 22.94
C GLY A 11 -3.93 -2.38 21.45
N LYS A 12 -4.80 -3.32 21.08
CA LYS A 12 -5.23 -3.50 19.67
C LYS A 12 -6.16 -2.38 19.23
N VAL A 13 -6.10 -2.04 17.94
CA VAL A 13 -7.02 -1.07 17.32
C VAL A 13 -8.37 -1.69 17.00
N ASP A 14 -9.42 -0.88 17.04
CA ASP A 14 -10.79 -1.28 16.67
C ASP A 14 -11.03 -1.28 15.15
N MET A 15 -10.21 -0.53 14.41
CA MET A 15 -10.34 -0.33 12.96
C MET A 15 -8.96 -0.19 12.32
N TYR A 16 -8.79 -0.77 11.13
CA TYR A 16 -7.58 -0.62 10.33
C TYR A 16 -7.71 0.59 9.39
N THR A 17 -7.01 1.68 9.70
CA THR A 17 -6.96 2.87 8.85
C THR A 17 -5.69 2.86 8.00
N PHE A 18 -5.79 3.35 6.76
CA PHE A 18 -4.63 3.42 5.87
C PHE A 18 -4.77 4.52 4.81
N SER A 19 -3.62 4.91 4.26
CA SER A 19 -3.49 5.71 3.07
C SER A 19 -3.20 4.83 1.87
N TYR A 20 -3.82 5.13 0.72
CA TYR A 20 -3.53 4.43 -0.53
C TYR A 20 -3.37 5.44 -1.66
N TYR A 21 -2.28 5.30 -2.40
CA TYR A 21 -1.93 6.20 -3.50
C TYR A 21 -1.64 5.43 -4.79
N MET A 22 -0.86 4.35 -4.69
CA MET A 22 -0.40 3.58 -5.83
C MET A 22 0.01 2.17 -5.40
N SER A 23 0.03 1.25 -6.37
CA SER A 23 0.67 -0.06 -6.21
C SER A 23 2.13 -0.03 -6.67
N ASN A 24 2.89 -1.08 -6.33
CA ASN A 24 4.28 -1.25 -6.76
C ASN A 24 4.46 -2.57 -7.48
N MET A 25 5.17 -2.55 -8.62
CA MET A 25 5.61 -3.76 -9.31
C MET A 25 7.07 -4.04 -8.97
N VAL A 26 7.35 -5.25 -8.48
CA VAL A 26 8.69 -5.71 -8.11
C VAL A 26 9.04 -6.93 -8.96
N THR A 27 10.29 -7.01 -9.43
CA THR A 27 10.78 -8.10 -10.27
C THR A 27 12.24 -8.41 -9.96
N THR A 28 12.66 -9.64 -10.23
CA THR A 28 14.06 -10.09 -10.20
C THR A 28 14.79 -9.87 -11.52
N HIS A 29 14.09 -9.45 -12.57
CA HIS A 29 14.67 -9.22 -13.89
C HIS A 29 15.24 -7.80 -13.99
N ASP A 30 16.26 -7.63 -14.83
CA ASP A 30 16.75 -6.31 -15.20
C ASP A 30 15.67 -5.56 -16.00
N VAL A 31 15.32 -4.37 -15.51
CA VAL A 31 14.30 -3.50 -16.11
C VAL A 31 14.91 -2.16 -16.50
N GLY A 32 14.58 -1.70 -17.70
CA GLY A 32 15.07 -0.43 -18.25
C GLY A 32 14.43 0.80 -17.62
N GLU A 33 13.12 0.76 -17.34
CA GLU A 33 12.39 1.85 -16.69
C GLU A 33 11.91 1.47 -15.28
N LYS A 34 12.23 2.32 -14.31
CA LYS A 34 11.77 2.20 -12.93
C LYS A 34 10.73 3.28 -12.64
N ALA A 35 9.71 2.93 -11.86
CA ALA A 35 8.78 3.89 -11.30
C ALA A 35 9.55 4.84 -10.37
N LYS A 36 9.13 6.11 -10.34
CA LYS A 36 9.72 7.15 -9.49
C LYS A 36 8.69 7.55 -8.45
N GLY A 37 9.08 7.57 -7.19
CA GLY A 37 8.19 7.94 -6.08
C GLY A 37 8.93 7.79 -4.75
N ASN A 38 8.51 8.55 -3.74
CA ASN A 38 9.28 8.75 -2.49
C ASN A 38 9.64 7.45 -1.74
N PHE A 39 8.99 6.32 -2.01
CA PHE A 39 9.29 5.01 -1.41
C PHE A 39 9.08 3.82 -2.38
N ALA A 40 8.94 4.09 -3.68
CA ALA A 40 8.44 3.18 -4.69
C ALA A 40 9.50 2.91 -5.78
N ALA A 41 10.63 2.30 -5.39
CA ALA A 41 11.65 1.88 -6.34
C ALA A 41 11.25 0.52 -6.97
N GLY A 42 10.18 0.53 -7.77
CA GLY A 42 9.67 -0.63 -8.49
C GLY A 42 9.98 -0.57 -9.98
N ALA A 43 9.81 -1.70 -10.67
CA ALA A 43 9.72 -1.70 -12.12
C ALA A 43 8.44 -0.96 -12.54
N LYS A 44 8.46 -0.30 -13.70
CA LYS A 44 7.26 0.36 -14.22
C LYS A 44 6.28 -0.68 -14.77
N ASN A 45 5.05 -0.67 -14.28
CA ASN A 45 3.99 -1.55 -14.79
C ASN A 45 3.47 -0.99 -16.13
N PRO A 46 3.61 -1.71 -17.25
CA PRO A 46 3.23 -1.21 -18.57
C PRO A 46 1.71 -1.06 -18.75
N TYR A 47 0.90 -1.60 -17.83
CA TYR A 47 -0.56 -1.55 -17.88
C TYR A 47 -1.16 -0.38 -17.09
N LEU A 48 -0.34 0.40 -16.39
CA LEU A 48 -0.80 1.52 -15.56
C LEU A 48 -0.37 2.86 -16.13
N GLU A 49 -1.19 3.87 -15.90
CA GLU A 49 -0.87 5.26 -16.17
C GLU A 49 -0.11 5.86 -14.99
N TYR A 50 0.66 6.92 -15.25
CA TYR A 50 1.54 7.55 -14.26
C TYR A 50 1.36 9.06 -14.24
N SER A 51 1.34 9.64 -13.05
CA SER A 51 1.32 11.10 -12.85
C SER A 51 2.66 11.74 -13.25
N GLU A 52 2.70 13.08 -13.29
CA GLU A 52 3.94 13.84 -13.52
C GLU A 52 5.02 13.55 -12.46
N TRP A 53 4.60 13.13 -11.27
CA TRP A 53 5.46 12.72 -10.16
C TRP A 53 5.85 11.24 -10.19
N GLY A 54 5.41 10.48 -11.20
CA GLY A 54 5.75 9.08 -11.40
C GLY A 54 4.94 8.11 -10.54
N TRP A 55 3.81 8.54 -9.97
CA TRP A 55 2.92 7.66 -9.20
C TRP A 55 1.92 6.97 -10.12
N SER A 56 1.76 5.66 -9.96
CA SER A 56 0.84 4.91 -10.81
C SER A 56 -0.61 5.07 -10.36
N THR A 57 -1.51 5.30 -11.30
CA THR A 57 -2.94 5.28 -11.06
C THR A 57 -3.45 3.85 -11.15
N ASP A 58 -3.79 3.25 -10.00
CA ASP A 58 -4.21 1.84 -9.91
C ASP A 58 -5.42 1.66 -8.96
N PRO A 59 -6.66 1.79 -9.47
CA PRO A 59 -7.87 1.59 -8.69
C PRO A 59 -8.11 0.11 -8.31
N ASP A 60 -7.72 -0.83 -9.18
CA ASP A 60 -7.88 -2.26 -8.92
C ASP A 60 -6.94 -2.71 -7.79
N GLY A 61 -5.75 -2.11 -7.69
CA GLY A 61 -4.83 -2.30 -6.58
C GLY A 61 -5.41 -1.89 -5.22
N LEU A 62 -6.28 -0.86 -5.15
CA LEU A 62 -6.97 -0.47 -3.92
C LEU A 62 -7.97 -1.55 -3.51
N GLN A 63 -8.77 -2.04 -4.46
CA GLN A 63 -9.71 -3.12 -4.20
C GLN A 63 -8.97 -4.37 -3.69
N LEU A 64 -7.90 -4.77 -4.38
CA LEU A 64 -7.08 -5.92 -3.96
C LEU A 64 -6.49 -5.73 -2.56
N TYR A 65 -6.06 -4.51 -2.21
CA TYR A 65 -5.52 -4.22 -0.90
C TYR A 65 -6.59 -4.34 0.20
N LEU A 66 -7.78 -3.80 -0.02
CA LEU A 66 -8.92 -3.94 0.89
C LEU A 66 -9.25 -5.42 1.15
N GLU A 67 -9.36 -6.22 0.08
CA GLU A 67 -9.66 -7.64 0.18
C GLU A 67 -8.58 -8.40 0.98
N LYS A 68 -7.30 -8.20 0.64
CA LYS A 68 -6.18 -8.88 1.30
C LYS A 68 -6.05 -8.53 2.78
N MET A 69 -6.23 -7.27 3.12
CA MET A 69 -6.07 -6.81 4.50
C MET A 69 -7.26 -7.21 5.35
N TYR A 70 -8.47 -7.18 4.78
CA TYR A 70 -9.64 -7.68 5.47
C TYR A 70 -9.58 -9.19 5.69
N ASP A 71 -9.17 -9.97 4.69
CA ASP A 71 -8.96 -11.43 4.81
C ASP A 71 -7.94 -11.75 5.92
N ARG A 72 -6.89 -10.92 6.05
CA ARG A 72 -5.85 -11.10 7.07
C ARG A 72 -6.27 -10.77 8.49
N TYR A 73 -7.01 -9.67 8.68
CA TYR A 73 -7.26 -9.11 10.03
C TYR A 73 -8.72 -9.21 10.48
N GLY A 74 -9.70 -9.29 9.57
CA GLY A 74 -11.12 -9.45 9.88
C GLY A 74 -11.77 -8.30 10.65
N ILE A 75 -11.11 -7.13 10.73
CA ILE A 75 -11.64 -5.94 11.41
C ILE A 75 -12.08 -4.87 10.41
N PRO A 76 -12.99 -3.96 10.78
CA PRO A 76 -13.40 -2.85 9.92
C PRO A 76 -12.20 -2.06 9.37
N MET A 77 -12.35 -1.51 8.18
CA MET A 77 -11.31 -0.75 7.48
C MET A 77 -11.82 0.62 7.05
N MET A 78 -10.94 1.61 7.04
CA MET A 78 -11.24 2.96 6.54
C MET A 78 -10.05 3.54 5.76
N VAL A 79 -10.32 3.98 4.54
CA VAL A 79 -9.37 4.80 3.75
C VAL A 79 -9.41 6.21 4.33
N VAL A 80 -8.34 6.63 5.00
CA VAL A 80 -8.25 7.97 5.60
C VAL A 80 -7.57 8.97 4.68
N GLU A 81 -6.90 8.48 3.64
CA GLU A 81 -6.19 9.30 2.67
C GLU A 81 -6.10 8.59 1.32
N ASN A 82 -6.61 9.24 0.28
CA ASN A 82 -6.49 8.83 -1.11
C ASN A 82 -6.67 10.06 -1.99
N GLY A 83 -5.71 10.34 -2.86
CA GLY A 83 -5.76 11.52 -3.72
C GLY A 83 -4.54 11.62 -4.63
N LEU A 84 -4.54 12.64 -5.47
CA LEU A 84 -3.40 13.03 -6.30
C LEU A 84 -3.13 14.51 -6.04
N GLY A 85 -1.89 14.83 -5.71
CA GLY A 85 -1.42 16.21 -5.48
C GLY A 85 -1.04 16.92 -6.77
#